data_AF-A0A9D6ZZE9-F1
#
_entry.id   AF-A0A9D6ZZE9-F1
#
_cell.length_a   1.000
_cell.length_b   1.000
_cell.length_c   1.000
_cell.angle_alpha   90.00
_cell.angle_beta   90.00
_cell.angle_gamma   90.00
#
_symmetry.space_group_name_H-M   'P 1'
#
loop_
_entity.id
_entity.type
_entity.pdbx_description
1 polymer ?
#
loop_
_entity_poly.entity_id
_entity_poly.type
_entity_poly.pdbx_seq_one_letter_code
_entity_poly.pdbx_strand_id
1 'polypeptide(L)'
;MLPSNAKCHYCGNLFHRSPSELKRKDVKHAYCSRECYDRARRAGIAAQRQPVEWATENQIPCDYCGKLIHKTPSKLRDHKHHFCSAQCMGYFSRANNLSTLHEIRDDLIEQVNGTCQICTASQKSDNRRRTSRCASWG
;
A
#
# COMPACT_ATOMS: atom_id res chain seq x y z
N MET A 1 -18.50 -44.42 -17.86
CA MET A 1 -18.36 -42.95 -17.81
C MET A 1 -19.52 -42.40 -17.00
N LEU A 2 -19.27 -41.50 -16.05
CA LEU A 2 -20.34 -40.90 -15.25
C LEU A 2 -21.05 -39.80 -16.06
N PRO A 3 -22.39 -39.66 -15.94
CA PRO A 3 -23.12 -38.61 -16.65
C PRO A 3 -22.68 -37.23 -16.16
N SER A 4 -22.53 -36.27 -17.07
CA SER A 4 -22.23 -34.90 -16.66
C SER A 4 -23.45 -34.27 -15.97
N ASN A 5 -23.23 -33.60 -14.85
CA ASN A 5 -24.29 -33.00 -14.04
C ASN A 5 -23.94 -31.57 -13.54
N ALA A 6 -22.82 -31.00 -13.99
CA ALA A 6 -22.39 -29.66 -13.67
C ALA A 6 -21.78 -28.97 -14.90
N LYS A 7 -21.95 -27.65 -14.99
CA LYS A 7 -21.34 -26.79 -16.01
C LYS A 7 -20.22 -25.97 -15.38
N CYS A 8 -19.04 -25.96 -16.00
CA CYS A 8 -17.93 -25.13 -15.54
C CYS A 8 -18.24 -23.64 -15.73
N HIS A 9 -18.14 -22.87 -14.66
CA HIS A 9 -18.42 -21.42 -14.68
C HIS A 9 -17.36 -20.60 -15.43
N TYR A 10 -16.18 -21.18 -15.68
CA TYR A 10 -15.10 -20.51 -16.43
C TYR A 10 -15.12 -20.84 -17.93
N CYS A 11 -15.04 -22.11 -18.31
CA CYS A 11 -14.93 -22.53 -19.71
C CYS A 11 -16.23 -23.07 -20.30
N GLY A 12 -17.27 -23.29 -19.51
CA GLY A 12 -18.56 -23.83 -19.98
C GLY A 12 -18.61 -25.35 -20.17
N ASN A 13 -17.50 -26.07 -20.03
CA ASN A 13 -17.48 -27.52 -20.20
C ASN A 13 -18.38 -28.26 -19.20
N LEU A 14 -19.04 -29.31 -19.68
CA LEU A 14 -19.84 -30.21 -18.86
C LEU A 14 -18.93 -31.24 -18.17
N PHE A 15 -19.20 -31.50 -16.89
CA PHE A 15 -18.43 -32.46 -16.11
C PHE A 15 -19.29 -33.07 -14.99
N HIS A 16 -18.80 -34.16 -14.39
CA HIS A 16 -19.47 -34.84 -13.29
C HIS A 16 -18.96 -34.35 -11.92
N ARG A 17 -19.89 -34.11 -11.00
CA ARG A 17 -19.70 -33.85 -9.56
C ARG A 17 -20.48 -34.88 -8.76
N SER A 18 -20.00 -35.22 -7.57
CA SER A 18 -20.77 -36.10 -6.69
C SER A 18 -22.06 -35.40 -6.21
N PRO A 19 -23.17 -36.12 -5.95
CA PRO A 19 -24.40 -35.53 -5.42
C PRO A 19 -24.19 -34.76 -4.11
N SER A 20 -23.26 -35.20 -3.27
CA SER A 20 -22.89 -34.53 -2.02
C SER A 20 -22.22 -33.17 -2.24
N GLU A 21 -21.49 -32.99 -3.34
CA GLU A 21 -20.93 -31.68 -3.70
C GLU A 21 -22.00 -30.73 -4.21
N LEU A 22 -22.93 -31.21 -5.05
CA LEU A 22 -24.02 -30.38 -5.59
C LEU A 22 -24.98 -29.87 -4.51
N LYS A 23 -25.14 -30.62 -3.41
CA LYS A 23 -25.99 -30.22 -2.28
C LYS A 23 -25.40 -29.12 -1.41
N ARG A 24 -24.11 -28.78 -1.56
CA ARG A 24 -23.51 -27.74 -0.71
C ARG A 24 -23.93 -26.36 -1.19
N LYS A 25 -24.46 -25.54 -0.27
CA LYS A 25 -25.01 -24.19 -0.55
C LYS A 25 -23.95 -23.20 -1.07
N ASP A 26 -22.67 -23.52 -0.88
CA ASP A 26 -21.49 -22.75 -1.29
C ASP A 26 -21.04 -23.01 -2.73
N VAL A 27 -21.63 -23.98 -3.46
CA VAL A 27 -21.30 -24.23 -4.88
C VAL A 27 -22.03 -23.23 -5.80
N LYS A 28 -21.86 -21.93 -5.55
CA LYS A 28 -22.28 -20.89 -6.51
C LYS A 28 -21.51 -20.96 -7.82
N HIS A 29 -20.26 -21.45 -7.77
CA HIS A 29 -19.40 -21.57 -8.94
C HIS A 29 -18.70 -22.93 -8.98
N ALA A 30 -19.11 -23.78 -9.91
CA ALA A 30 -18.49 -25.07 -10.17
C ALA A 30 -17.41 -24.94 -11.24
N TYR A 31 -16.25 -25.57 -11.03
CA TYR A 31 -15.14 -25.59 -11.99
C TYR A 31 -14.73 -27.02 -12.30
N CYS A 32 -14.46 -27.31 -13.59
CA CYS A 32 -14.09 -28.64 -14.07
C CYS A 32 -12.63 -29.00 -13.73
N SER A 33 -11.78 -28.02 -13.43
CA SER A 33 -10.38 -28.23 -13.06
C SER A 33 -9.88 -27.13 -12.13
N ARG A 34 -8.76 -27.41 -11.44
CA ARG A 34 -8.06 -26.42 -10.62
C ARG A 34 -7.61 -25.22 -11.45
N GLU A 35 -7.17 -25.45 -12.68
CA GLU A 35 -6.78 -24.37 -13.60
C GLU A 35 -7.94 -23.44 -13.93
N CYS A 36 -9.13 -23.98 -14.21
CA CYS A 36 -10.31 -23.17 -14.46
C CYS A 36 -10.68 -22.32 -13.24
N TYR A 37 -10.57 -22.87 -12.03
CA TYR A 37 -10.74 -22.11 -10.80
C TYR A 37 -9.73 -20.96 -10.68
N ASP A 38 -8.44 -21.25 -10.91
CA ASP A 38 -7.39 -20.24 -10.77
C ASP A 38 -7.50 -19.13 -11.82
N ARG A 39 -7.87 -19.46 -13.06
CA ARG A 39 -8.15 -18.47 -14.10
C ARG A 39 -9.40 -17.64 -13.77
N ALA A 40 -10.48 -18.27 -13.32
CA ALA A 40 -11.69 -17.57 -12.89
C ALA A 40 -11.42 -16.61 -11.72
N ARG A 41 -10.55 -17.01 -10.77
CA ARG A 41 -10.12 -16.17 -9.66
C ARG A 41 -9.34 -14.95 -10.13
N ARG A 42 -8.38 -15.13 -11.05
CA ARG A 42 -7.59 -14.02 -11.62
C ARG A 42 -8.43 -13.08 -12.48
N ALA A 43 -9.37 -13.64 -13.25
CA ALA A 43 -10.29 -12.87 -14.09
C ALA A 43 -11.41 -12.18 -13.30
N GLY A 44 -11.46 -12.33 -11.97
CA GLY A 44 -12.52 -11.76 -11.13
C GLY A 44 -13.88 -12.46 -11.24
N ILE A 45 -14.02 -13.49 -12.07
CA ILE A 45 -15.26 -14.28 -12.26
C ILE A 45 -15.62 -15.02 -10.97
N ALA A 46 -14.64 -15.61 -10.28
CA ALA A 46 -14.86 -16.26 -8.99
C ALA A 46 -15.10 -15.26 -7.85
N ALA A 47 -14.78 -13.99 -8.09
CA ALA A 47 -14.91 -12.88 -7.15
C ALA A 47 -16.14 -12.01 -7.43
N GLN A 48 -17.00 -12.37 -8.41
CA GLN A 48 -18.35 -11.82 -8.56
C GLN A 48 -19.23 -12.24 -7.38
N ARG A 49 -18.83 -11.82 -6.18
CA ARG A 49 -19.76 -11.65 -5.07
C ARG A 49 -20.63 -10.48 -5.47
N GLN A 50 -21.95 -10.61 -5.35
CA GLN A 50 -22.79 -9.43 -5.35
C GLN A 50 -22.22 -8.43 -4.34
N PRO A 51 -22.20 -7.12 -4.65
CA PRO A 51 -21.83 -6.11 -3.68
C PRO A 51 -22.64 -6.36 -2.42
N VAL A 52 -21.95 -6.76 -1.36
CA VAL A 52 -22.53 -6.81 -0.04
C VAL A 52 -22.87 -5.38 0.33
N GLU A 53 -24.05 -5.14 0.89
CA GLU A 53 -24.65 -3.81 1.08
C GLU A 53 -23.68 -2.80 1.73
N TRP A 54 -22.88 -3.26 2.69
CA TRP A 54 -21.85 -2.45 3.36
C TRP A 54 -20.72 -1.96 2.42
N ALA A 55 -20.47 -2.62 1.29
CA ALA A 55 -19.41 -2.24 0.37
C ALA A 55 -19.71 -0.87 -0.24
N THR A 56 -20.97 -0.54 -0.52
CA THR A 56 -21.37 0.76 -1.08
C THR A 56 -21.16 1.90 -0.08
N GLU A 57 -21.41 1.65 1.20
CA GLU A 57 -21.31 2.64 2.29
C GLU A 57 -19.86 2.94 2.71
N ASN A 58 -18.95 1.98 2.59
CA ASN A 58 -17.56 2.10 3.04
C ASN A 58 -16.59 2.59 1.95
N GLN A 59 -16.99 3.64 1.22
CA GLN A 59 -16.12 4.35 0.29
C GLN A 59 -15.36 5.46 1.02
N ILE A 60 -14.04 5.44 0.90
CA ILE A 60 -13.17 6.46 1.45
C ILE A 60 -12.15 6.90 0.40
N PRO A 61 -11.65 8.15 0.45
CA PRO A 61 -10.60 8.58 -0.45
C PRO A 61 -9.27 7.90 -0.09
N CYS A 62 -8.44 7.63 -1.09
CA CYS A 62 -7.06 7.21 -0.88
C CYS A 62 -6.23 8.35 -0.28
N ASP A 63 -5.50 8.11 0.81
CA ASP A 63 -4.66 9.12 1.50
C ASP A 63 -3.56 9.74 0.62
N TYR A 64 -3.16 9.08 -0.47
CA TYR A 64 -2.13 9.60 -1.37
C TYR A 64 -2.69 10.30 -2.62
N CYS A 65 -3.64 9.66 -3.32
CA CYS A 65 -4.11 10.16 -4.62
C CYS A 65 -5.57 10.65 -4.62
N GLY A 66 -6.30 10.54 -3.51
CA GLY A 66 -7.68 11.00 -3.37
C GLY A 66 -8.75 10.13 -4.06
N LYS A 67 -8.36 9.10 -4.83
CA LYS A 67 -9.33 8.21 -5.50
C LYS A 67 -10.20 7.48 -4.48
N LEU A 68 -11.51 7.42 -4.73
CA LEU A 68 -12.45 6.66 -3.91
C LEU A 68 -12.17 5.17 -4.01
N ILE A 69 -12.07 4.53 -2.84
CA ILE A 69 -11.82 3.11 -2.70
C ILE A 69 -12.73 2.50 -1.66
N HIS A 70 -13.08 1.24 -1.89
CA HIS A 70 -13.81 0.43 -0.95
C HIS A 70 -12.86 -0.27 0.02
N LYS A 71 -13.17 -0.21 1.31
CA LYS A 71 -12.49 -1.01 2.35
C LYS A 71 -13.53 -1.74 3.19
N THR A 72 -13.13 -2.88 3.75
CA THR A 72 -13.96 -3.56 4.73
C THR A 72 -14.02 -2.75 6.03
N PRO A 73 -15.11 -2.80 6.82
CA PRO A 73 -15.21 -2.10 8.10
C PRO A 73 -14.05 -2.41 9.04
N SER A 74 -13.61 -3.67 9.09
CA SER A 74 -12.43 -4.04 9.90
C SER A 74 -11.18 -3.30 9.43
N LYS A 75 -10.96 -3.17 8.12
CA LYS A 75 -9.79 -2.45 7.59
C LYS A 75 -9.83 -0.96 7.84
N LEU A 76 -11.02 -0.35 7.90
CA LEU A 76 -11.20 1.05 8.28
C LEU A 76 -10.86 1.29 9.75
N ARG A 77 -11.24 0.35 10.63
CA ARG A 77 -10.94 0.44 12.06
C ARG A 77 -9.47 0.16 12.37
N ASP A 78 -8.87 -0.83 11.71
CA ASP A 78 -7.54 -1.34 12.09
C ASP A 78 -6.37 -0.51 11.51
N HIS A 79 -6.62 0.36 10.53
CA HIS A 79 -5.57 1.12 9.85
C HIS A 79 -5.90 2.61 9.83
N LYS A 80 -4.91 3.45 10.14
CA LYS A 80 -5.03 4.92 10.07
C LYS A 80 -5.03 5.47 8.64
N HIS A 81 -4.34 4.80 7.72
CA HIS A 81 -4.18 5.22 6.33
C HIS A 81 -4.64 4.13 5.36
N HIS A 82 -5.21 4.57 4.25
CA HIS A 82 -5.87 3.72 3.28
C HIS A 82 -5.46 4.06 1.85
N PHE A 83 -4.98 3.04 1.15
CA PHE A 83 -4.41 3.21 -0.18
C PHE A 83 -5.15 2.39 -1.23
N CYS A 84 -5.25 2.96 -2.44
CA CYS A 84 -5.83 2.28 -3.60
C CYS A 84 -4.90 1.21 -4.18
N SER A 85 -3.58 1.33 -3.94
CA SER A 85 -2.58 0.38 -4.41
C SER A 85 -1.35 0.36 -3.50
N ALA A 86 -0.56 -0.71 -3.60
CA ALA A 86 0.74 -0.80 -2.93
C ALA A 86 1.71 0.33 -3.37
N GLN A 87 1.56 0.83 -4.59
CA GLN A 87 2.34 1.97 -5.09
C GLN A 87 2.03 3.25 -4.31
N CYS A 88 0.74 3.56 -4.10
CA CYS A 88 0.31 4.72 -3.33
C CYS A 88 0.80 4.67 -1.88
N MET A 89 0.78 3.47 -1.27
CA MET A 89 1.37 3.24 0.04
C MET A 89 2.87 3.54 0.04
N GLY A 90 3.62 3.01 -0.95
CA GLY A 90 5.05 3.25 -1.07
C GLY A 90 5.41 4.72 -1.29
N TYR A 91 4.64 5.46 -2.09
CA TYR A 91 4.83 6.89 -2.27
C TYR A 91 4.56 7.67 -0.99
N PHE A 92 3.47 7.35 -0.29
CA PHE A 92 3.14 7.97 0.99
C PHE A 92 4.25 7.73 2.04
N SER A 93 4.77 6.51 2.15
CA SER A 93 5.88 6.20 3.06
C SER A 93 7.16 6.97 2.71
N ARG A 94 7.47 7.13 1.42
CA ARG A 94 8.65 7.91 0.99
C ARG A 94 8.49 9.40 1.27
N ALA A 95 7.31 9.96 1.02
CA ALA A 95 7.01 11.35 1.30
C ALA A 95 7.13 11.66 2.81
N ASN A 96 6.61 10.79 3.68
CA ASN A 96 6.72 10.98 5.13
C ASN A 96 8.16 10.81 5.66
N ASN A 97 9.00 9.98 5.02
CA ASN A 97 10.42 9.89 5.38
C ASN A 97 11.21 11.12 4.91
N LEU A 98 10.72 11.85 3.90
CA LEU A 98 11.36 13.06 3.40
C LEU A 98 11.06 14.28 4.30
N SER A 99 9.88 14.34 4.92
CA SER A 99 9.57 15.39 5.90
C SER A 99 10.46 15.30 7.15
N THR A 100 10.85 14.11 7.59
CA THR A 100 11.80 13.93 8.71
C THR A 100 13.21 14.40 8.36
N LEU A 101 13.59 14.37 7.07
CA LEU A 101 14.88 14.90 6.61
C LEU A 101 14.90 16.43 6.51
N HIS A 102 13.76 17.09 6.30
CA HIS A 102 13.69 18.56 6.34
C HIS A 102 13.86 19.11 7.75
N GLU A 103 13.29 18.45 8.77
CA GLU A 103 13.49 18.84 10.17
C GLU A 103 14.99 18.72 10.57
N ILE A 104 15.68 17.67 10.11
CA ILE A 104 17.13 17.51 10.33
C ILE A 104 17.95 18.55 9.54
N ARG A 105 17.45 19.00 8.38
CA ARG A 105 18.14 19.97 7.52
C ARG A 105 18.12 21.37 8.14
N ASP A 106 17.04 21.77 8.79
CA ASP A 106 16.96 23.06 9.47
C ASP A 106 17.90 23.12 10.69
N ASP A 107 17.98 22.03 11.49
CA ASP A 107 18.94 21.91 12.61
C ASP A 107 20.42 21.89 12.17
N LEU A 108 20.74 21.28 11.02
CA LEU A 108 22.11 21.27 10.46
C LEU A 108 22.50 22.62 9.84
N ILE A 109 21.54 23.40 9.34
CA ILE A 109 21.80 24.74 8.79
C ILE A 109 22.20 25.73 9.90
N GLU A 110 21.67 25.59 11.13
CA GLU A 110 22.08 26.42 12.27
C GLU A 110 23.53 26.17 12.72
N GLN A 111 24.02 24.93 12.62
CA GLN A 111 25.40 24.61 13.01
C GLN A 111 26.45 25.04 11.97
N VAL A 112 26.06 25.14 10.69
CA VAL A 112 26.96 25.58 9.61
C VAL A 112 27.00 27.11 9.48
N ASN A 113 25.93 27.82 9.88
CA ASN A 113 25.85 29.27 9.82
C ASN A 113 26.16 29.99 11.14
N GLY A 114 26.74 29.28 12.12
CA GLY A 114 27.18 29.87 13.37
C GLY A 114 28.30 30.91 13.13
N THR A 115 27.96 32.19 13.19
CA THR A 115 28.94 33.26 13.39
C THR A 115 29.65 33.02 14.72
N CYS A 116 30.98 33.06 14.71
CA CYS A 116 31.76 32.95 15.95
C CYS A 116 31.31 34.04 16.93
N GLN A 117 30.77 33.69 18.11
CA GLN A 117 30.27 34.68 19.08
C GLN A 117 31.35 35.57 19.70
N ILE A 118 32.62 35.32 19.39
CA ILE A 118 33.76 36.12 19.85
C ILE A 118 34.18 37.14 18.78
N CYS A 119 34.07 36.82 17.49
CA CYS A 119 34.57 37.70 16.41
C CYS A 119 33.56 38.01 15.29
N THR A 120 32.33 37.49 15.36
CA THR A 120 31.21 37.72 14.43
C THR A 120 31.46 37.41 12.95
N ALA A 121 32.58 36.79 12.58
CA ALA A 121 32.85 36.38 11.21
C ALA A 121 32.03 35.14 10.82
N SER A 122 31.41 35.16 9.63
CA SER A 122 30.78 33.98 9.03
C SER A 122 31.85 33.01 8.55
N GLN A 123 31.85 31.79 9.10
CA GLN A 123 32.80 30.75 8.73
C GLN A 123 32.55 30.33 7.27
N LYS A 124 33.44 30.71 6.34
CA LYS A 124 33.47 30.06 5.03
C LYS A 124 34.14 28.70 5.22
N SER A 125 33.38 27.64 4.99
CA SER A 125 33.80 26.25 5.09
C SER A 125 35.08 25.98 4.30
N ASP A 126 36.20 25.74 4.99
CA ASP A 126 37.34 25.02 4.42
C ASP A 126 37.55 23.74 5.23
N ASN A 127 37.32 22.60 4.57
CA ASN A 127 37.24 21.28 5.18
C ASN A 127 38.63 20.68 5.48
N ARG A 128 39.57 21.48 5.98
CA ARG A 128 40.86 21.01 6.47
C ARG A 128 41.24 21.71 7.77
N ARG A 129 41.40 20.89 8.80
CA ARG A 129 41.92 21.17 10.16
C ARG A 129 40.84 21.57 11.18
N ARG A 130 40.33 20.55 11.88
CA ARG A 130 40.06 20.67 13.31
C ARG A 130 41.34 21.21 13.97
N THR A 131 41.17 22.18 14.87
CA THR A 131 42.21 22.92 15.60
C THR A 131 42.80 24.14 14.86
N SER A 132 42.16 25.28 15.05
CA SER A 132 42.87 26.55 15.08
C SER A 132 42.37 27.34 16.28
N ARG A 133 43.20 27.37 17.33
CA ARG A 133 43.17 28.36 18.41
C ARG A 133 42.94 29.75 17.78
N CYS A 134 42.04 30.53 18.37
CA CYS A 134 42.00 31.97 18.12
C CYS A 134 43.39 32.54 18.42
N ALA A 135 44.11 32.98 17.39
CA ALA A 135 45.38 33.65 17.55
C ALA A 135 45.09 35.10 17.98
N SER A 136 45.25 35.37 19.26
CA SER A 136 45.24 36.71 19.84
C SER A 136 46.43 37.49 19.28
N TRP A 137 46.17 38.56 18.55
CA TRP A 137 47.19 39.57 18.23
C TRP A 137 47.12 40.65 19.31
N GLY A 138 48.20 40.80 20.06
CA GLY A 138 48.51 41.88 20.98
C GLY A 138 50.01 42.01 21.04
#